data_AF-A0A829ZTJ8-F1
#
_entry.id   AF-A0A829ZTJ8-F1
#
_cell.length_a   1.000
_cell.length_b   1.000
_cell.length_c   1.000
_cell.angle_alpha   90.00
_cell.angle_beta   90.00
_cell.angle_gamma   90.00
#
_symmetry.space_group_name_H-M   'P 1'
#
loop_
_entity.id
_entity.type
_entity.pdbx_description
1 polymer ?
#
loop_
_entity_poly.entity_id
_entity_poly.type
_entity_poly.pdbx_seq_one_letter_code
_entity_poly.pdbx_strand_id
1 'polypeptide(L)' 'MRLPIIGSSLGAVESIISLPATMSHGSLPEEFKERLGITPDLVRLSVGLEDAADLKADLEQALRSSM' A
#
# COMPACT_ATOMS: atom_id res chain seq x y z
N MET A 1 10.45 2.03 -13.90
CA MET A 1 8.99 2.15 -14.03
C MET A 1 8.49 2.91 -12.81
N ARG A 2 7.20 3.29 -12.71
CA ARG A 2 6.62 3.77 -11.45
C ARG A 2 5.38 2.93 -11.18
N LEU A 3 5.58 1.84 -10.45
CA LEU A 3 4.53 1.01 -9.88
C LEU A 3 4.64 1.07 -8.36
N PRO A 4 3.67 0.57 -7.60
CA PRO A 4 2.22 0.54 -7.88
C PRO A 4 1.59 1.95 -7.90
N ILE A 5 0.32 2.06 -8.31
CA ILE A 5 -0.44 3.32 -8.22
C ILE A 5 -0.98 3.55 -6.81
N ILE A 6 -1.14 4.81 -6.39
CA ILE A 6 -1.77 5.14 -5.10
C ILE A 6 -3.29 5.12 -5.26
N GLY A 7 -3.99 4.33 -4.44
CA GLY A 7 -5.45 4.24 -4.49
C GLY A 7 -6.07 3.51 -3.30
N SER A 8 -7.33 3.77 -3.00
CA SER A 8 -8.05 3.12 -1.89
C SER A 8 -8.68 1.77 -2.26
N SER A 9 -8.83 1.49 -3.55
CA SER A 9 -9.40 0.25 -4.09
C SER A 9 -8.41 -0.93 -4.04
N LEU A 10 -8.85 -2.11 -4.48
CA LEU A 10 -8.10 -3.37 -4.48
C LEU A 10 -8.64 -4.34 -5.55
N GLY A 11 -7.81 -5.31 -5.96
CA GLY A 11 -8.20 -6.39 -6.88
C GLY A 11 -8.33 -5.99 -8.36
N ALA A 12 -7.78 -4.84 -8.75
CA ALA A 12 -7.67 -4.46 -10.15
C ALA A 12 -6.55 -5.23 -10.87
N VAL A 13 -6.45 -5.06 -12.20
CA VAL A 13 -5.33 -5.64 -12.97
C VAL A 13 -4.02 -4.92 -12.67
N GLU A 14 -4.08 -3.64 -12.27
CA GLU A 14 -2.95 -2.85 -11.82
C GLU A 14 -2.70 -3.05 -10.32
N SER A 15 -1.42 -3.03 -9.93
CA SER A 15 -1.01 -3.02 -8.53
C SER A 15 -1.33 -1.69 -7.87
N ILE A 16 -1.92 -1.74 -6.67
CA ILE A 16 -2.38 -0.56 -5.93
C ILE A 16 -1.76 -0.55 -4.53
N ILE A 17 -1.19 0.58 -4.12
CA ILE A 17 -0.67 0.82 -2.77
C ILE A 17 -1.50 1.87 -2.02
N SER A 18 -1.66 1.68 -0.72
CA SER A 18 -2.46 2.57 0.11
C SER A 18 -1.95 2.67 1.55
N LEU A 19 -2.34 3.75 2.22
CA LEU A 19 -2.16 3.97 3.65
C LEU A 19 -3.52 3.77 4.35
N PRO A 20 -3.81 2.58 4.92
CA PRO A 20 -5.15 2.30 5.44
C PRO A 20 -5.60 3.28 6.52
N ALA A 21 -4.69 3.73 7.39
CA ALA A 21 -4.98 4.64 8.50
C ALA A 21 -5.57 6.00 8.09
N THR A 22 -5.23 6.49 6.89
CA THR A 22 -5.69 7.79 6.36
C THR A 22 -6.64 7.65 5.16
N MET A 23 -6.69 6.48 4.53
CA MET A 23 -7.52 6.21 3.36
C MET A 23 -8.75 5.36 3.73
N SER A 24 -8.73 4.06 3.45
CA SER A 24 -9.91 3.18 3.59
C SER A 24 -10.47 3.08 5.01
N HIS A 25 -9.62 3.24 6.02
CA HIS A 25 -10.00 3.21 7.44
C HIS A 25 -9.87 4.59 8.09
N GLY A 26 -9.72 5.66 7.29
CA GLY A 26 -9.54 7.02 7.79
C GLY A 26 -10.66 7.53 8.69
N SER A 27 -11.88 7.03 8.49
CA SER A 27 -13.08 7.37 9.27
C SER A 27 -13.19 6.65 10.62
N LEU A 28 -12.37 5.62 10.89
CA LEU A 28 -12.37 4.97 12.18
C LEU A 28 -11.75 5.89 13.25
N PRO A 29 -12.27 5.91 14.49
CA PRO A 29 -11.58 6.56 15.60
C PRO A 29 -10.20 5.93 15.83
N GLU A 30 -9.23 6.71 16.33
CA GLU A 30 -7.85 6.26 16.49
C GLU A 30 -7.73 5.04 17.41
N GLU A 31 -8.46 5.03 18.52
CA GLU A 31 -8.51 3.88 19.45
C GLU A 31 -8.97 2.58 18.75
N PHE A 32 -9.90 2.68 17.79
CA PHE A 32 -10.34 1.53 17.02
C PHE A 32 -9.29 1.08 16.02
N LYS A 33 -8.56 2.01 15.38
CA LYS A 33 -7.45 1.68 14.48
C LYS A 33 -6.33 0.96 15.23
N GLU A 34 -5.93 1.48 16.38
CA GLU A 34 -4.90 0.87 17.24
C GLU A 34 -5.28 -0.56 17.65
N ARG A 35 -6.54 -0.76 18.09
CA ARG A 35 -7.06 -2.09 18.46
C ARG A 35 -7.07 -3.10 17.30
N LEU A 36 -7.21 -2.63 16.07
CA LEU A 36 -7.18 -3.45 14.86
C LEU A 36 -5.76 -3.62 14.29
N GLY A 37 -4.75 -3.00 14.91
CA GLY A 37 -3.37 -3.01 14.40
C GLY A 37 -3.18 -2.14 13.15
N ILE A 38 -4.07 -1.19 12.89
CA ILE A 38 -3.97 -0.24 11.79
C ILE A 38 -3.11 0.93 12.26
N THR A 39 -1.80 0.80 12.13
CA THR A 39 -0.85 1.83 12.53
C THR A 39 -0.74 2.94 11.48
N PRO A 40 -0.29 4.16 11.85
CA PRO A 40 -0.10 5.27 10.91
C PRO A 40 0.90 4.98 9.77
N ASP A 41 1.85 4.09 10.00
CA ASP A 41 2.89 3.64 9.07
C ASP A 41 2.54 2.36 8.31
N LEU A 42 1.34 1.79 8.54
CA LEU A 42 0.89 0.60 7.82
C LEU A 42 0.73 0.92 6.33
N VAL A 43 1.44 0.17 5.50
CA VAL A 43 1.33 0.20 4.05
C VAL A 43 0.61 -1.07 3.59
N ARG A 44 -0.42 -0.92 2.74
CA ARG A 44 -1.15 -2.03 2.13
C ARG A 44 -0.87 -2.07 0.65
N LEU A 45 -0.47 -3.24 0.15
CA LEU A 45 -0.28 -3.51 -1.28
C LEU A 45 -1.33 -4.52 -1.77
N SER A 46 -2.10 -4.13 -2.80
CA SER A 46 -2.90 -5.03 -3.62
C SER A 46 -2.09 -5.34 -4.87
N VAL A 47 -1.57 -6.56 -4.98
CA VAL A 47 -0.76 -7.00 -6.12
C VAL A 47 -1.66 -7.24 -7.34
N GLY A 48 -1.32 -6.61 -8.46
CA GLY A 48 -1.96 -6.74 -9.75
C GLY A 48 -1.37 -7.87 -10.59
N LEU A 49 -1.44 -7.72 -11.92
CA LEU A 49 -1.02 -8.72 -12.91
C LEU A 49 0.22 -8.31 -13.71
N GLU A 50 0.98 -7.32 -13.23
CA GLU A 50 2.25 -6.92 -13.83
C GLU A 50 3.32 -8.03 -13.72
N ASP A 51 4.42 -7.89 -14.47
CA ASP A 51 5.54 -8.80 -14.35
C ASP A 51 6.12 -8.76 -12.92
N ALA A 52 6.31 -9.94 -12.33
CA ALA A 52 6.78 -10.07 -10.95
C ALA A 52 8.20 -9.49 -10.76
N ALA A 53 9.06 -9.54 -11.78
CA ALA A 53 10.39 -8.96 -11.73
C ALA A 53 10.34 -7.42 -11.71
N ASP A 54 9.42 -6.83 -12.46
CA ASP A 54 9.22 -5.38 -12.49
C ASP A 54 8.68 -4.88 -11.15
N LEU A 55 7.66 -5.55 -10.59
CA LEU A 55 7.11 -5.21 -9.27
C LEU A 55 8.16 -5.33 -8.16
N LYS A 56 8.95 -6.40 -8.18
CA LYS A 56 10.03 -6.59 -7.20
C LYS A 56 11.09 -5.50 -7.31
N ALA A 57 11.55 -5.20 -8.53
CA ALA A 57 12.58 -4.20 -8.76
C ALA A 57 12.13 -2.80 -8.31
N ASP A 58 10.85 -2.46 -8.53
CA ASP A 58 10.28 -1.18 -8.12
C ASP A 58 10.20 -1.07 -6.58
N LEU A 59 9.67 -2.11 -5.90
CA LEU A 59 9.62 -2.14 -4.43
C LEU A 59 11.02 -2.10 -3.79
N GLU A 60 11.99 -2.84 -4.33
CA GLU A 60 13.39 -2.80 -3.85
C GLU A 60 14.05 -1.44 -4.07
N GLN A 61 13.73 -0.75 -5.17
CA GLN A 61 14.21 0.61 -5.41
C GLN A 61 13.60 1.58 -4.41
N ALA A 62 12.29 1.51 -4.18
CA ALA A 62 11.57 2.38 -3.25
C ALA A 62 12.10 2.23 -1.81
N LEU A 63 12.24 0.98 -1.33
CA LEU A 63 12.75 0.68 0.02
C LEU A 63 14.19 1.17 0.23
N ARG A 64 15.06 1.03 -0.79
CA ARG A 64 16.43 1.56 -0.73
C ARG A 64 16.47 3.08 -0.69
N SER A 65 15.54 3.76 -1.36
CA SER A 65 15.48 5.23 -1.37
C SER A 65 14.88 5.85 -0.11
N SER A 66 14.19 5.05 0.71
CA SER A 66 13.62 5.48 1.99
C SER A 66 14.54 5.28 3.19
N MET A 67 15.71 4.68 2.97
CA MET A 67 16.80 4.55 3.96
C MET A 67 17.77 5.72 3.85
#